data_AF-A0A0A0M8L4-F1
#
_entry.id   AF-A0A0A0M8L4-F1
#
_cell.length_a   1.000
_cell.length_b   1.000
_cell.length_c   1.000
_cell.angle_alpha   90.00
_cell.angle_beta   90.00
_cell.angle_gamma   90.00
#
_symmetry.space_group_name_H-M   'P 1'
#
loop_
_entity.id
_entity.type
_entity.pdbx_description
1 polymer ?
#
loop_
_entity_poly.entity_id
_entity_poly.type
_entity_poly.pdbx_seq_one_letter_code
_entity_poly.pdbx_strand_id
1 'polypeptide(L)'
;QAFFSGRCDGLITDASALAAVRATQAQNPDDYVIFPASGHSEALTPSVRHGDDRWFDIVKWVIQVPIAAEDMGITQANVDDMLKSDDPRIARFLGTEPGNGKALGLDERWAYNIVKQLGNYGEIFERNVGKNSPMKLERGMNRLYRDGGLMYPYVFN
;
A
#
# COMPACT_ATOMS: atom_id res chain seq x y z
N GLN A 1 -9.84 8.95 -24.49
CA GLN A 1 -10.75 9.22 -25.63
C GLN A 1 -10.14 8.89 -27.00
N ALA A 2 -8.97 9.41 -27.40
CA ALA A 2 -8.40 9.10 -28.73
C ALA A 2 -8.15 7.60 -28.98
N PHE A 3 -7.56 6.92 -27.99
CA PHE A 3 -7.33 5.47 -27.98
C PHE A 3 -8.63 4.66 -28.18
N PHE A 4 -9.61 4.81 -27.29
CA PHE A 4 -10.90 4.10 -27.39
C PHE A 4 -11.74 4.48 -28.62
N SER A 5 -11.48 5.63 -29.25
CA SER A 5 -12.10 6.02 -30.54
C SER A 5 -11.41 5.44 -31.77
N GLY A 6 -10.34 4.64 -31.61
CA GLY A 6 -9.58 4.06 -32.71
C GLY A 6 -8.66 5.05 -33.45
N ARG A 7 -8.41 6.25 -32.89
CA ARG A 7 -7.50 7.24 -33.47
C ARG A 7 -6.04 7.06 -33.05
N CYS A 8 -5.80 6.22 -32.04
CA CYS A 8 -4.47 5.81 -31.60
C CYS A 8 -4.46 4.29 -31.47
N ASP A 9 -3.42 3.65 -31.98
CA ASP A 9 -3.26 2.18 -31.91
C ASP A 9 -2.82 1.70 -30.52
N GLY A 10 -2.29 2.59 -29.69
CA GLY A 10 -1.78 2.27 -28.36
C GLY A 10 -1.88 3.43 -27.37
N LEU A 11 -1.84 3.07 -26.08
CA LEU A 11 -1.76 3.98 -24.96
C LEU A 11 -0.61 3.53 -24.06
N ILE A 12 0.28 4.45 -23.69
CA ILE A 12 1.45 4.18 -22.84
C ILE A 12 1.35 5.07 -21.61
N THR A 13 1.41 4.45 -20.44
CA THR A 13 1.59 5.06 -19.10
C THR A 13 1.98 3.93 -18.14
N ASP A 14 2.11 4.23 -16.85
CA ASP A 14 2.31 3.23 -15.81
C ASP A 14 1.20 2.14 -15.81
N ALA A 15 1.57 0.92 -15.42
CA ALA A 15 0.68 -0.24 -15.50
C ALA A 15 -0.59 -0.07 -14.65
N SER A 16 -0.49 0.59 -13.51
CA SER A 16 -1.64 0.88 -12.64
C SER A 16 -2.64 1.83 -13.30
N ALA A 17 -2.17 2.91 -13.93
CA ALA A 17 -3.04 3.84 -14.64
C ALA A 17 -3.65 3.20 -15.88
N LEU A 18 -2.90 2.37 -16.62
CA LEU A 18 -3.48 1.59 -17.72
C LEU A 18 -4.61 0.67 -17.23
N ALA A 19 -4.43 0.00 -16.10
CA ALA A 19 -5.47 -0.84 -15.52
C ALA A 19 -6.69 -0.03 -15.05
N ALA A 20 -6.48 1.16 -14.48
CA ALA A 20 -7.57 2.05 -14.10
C ALA A 20 -8.33 2.57 -15.34
N VAL A 21 -7.62 3.01 -16.39
CA VAL A 21 -8.21 3.46 -17.65
C VAL A 21 -9.01 2.32 -18.30
N ARG A 22 -8.45 1.10 -18.37
CA ARG A 22 -9.16 -0.08 -18.88
C ARG A 22 -10.42 -0.38 -18.06
N ALA A 23 -10.34 -0.35 -16.73
CA ALA A 23 -11.46 -0.69 -15.86
C ALA A 23 -12.58 0.36 -15.84
N THR A 24 -12.28 1.64 -16.10
CA THR A 24 -13.24 2.74 -15.92
C THR A 24 -13.70 3.41 -17.21
N GLN A 25 -12.94 3.28 -18.31
CA GLN A 25 -13.23 3.99 -19.56
C GLN A 25 -13.48 3.05 -20.74
N ALA A 26 -13.03 1.79 -20.70
CA ALA A 26 -13.32 0.84 -21.76
C ALA A 26 -14.78 0.39 -21.67
N GLN A 27 -15.48 0.34 -22.80
CA GLN A 27 -16.83 -0.22 -22.86
C GLN A 27 -16.82 -1.72 -22.53
N ASN A 28 -15.84 -2.44 -23.08
CA ASN A 28 -15.55 -3.84 -22.78
C ASN A 28 -14.06 -3.95 -22.38
N PRO A 29 -13.74 -4.06 -21.07
CA PRO A 29 -12.35 -4.15 -20.60
C PRO A 29 -11.55 -5.33 -21.20
N ASP A 30 -12.23 -6.44 -21.50
CA ASP A 30 -11.62 -7.67 -22.01
C ASP A 30 -11.09 -7.55 -23.45
N ASP A 31 -11.50 -6.51 -24.19
CA ASP A 31 -10.99 -6.20 -25.53
C ASP A 31 -9.53 -5.66 -25.49
N TYR A 32 -8.99 -5.35 -24.30
CA TYR A 32 -7.71 -4.65 -24.15
C TYR A 32 -6.69 -5.42 -23.29
N VAL A 33 -5.52 -5.65 -23.88
CA VAL A 33 -4.38 -6.28 -23.21
C VAL A 33 -3.38 -5.22 -22.73
N ILE A 34 -2.97 -5.32 -21.46
CA ILE A 34 -1.85 -4.55 -20.91
C ILE A 34 -0.64 -5.49 -20.92
N PHE A 35 0.44 -5.07 -21.58
CA PHE A 35 1.68 -5.82 -21.66
C PHE A 35 2.88 -4.95 -21.24
N PRO A 36 3.96 -5.55 -20.71
CA PRO A 36 5.16 -4.79 -20.35
C PRO A 36 5.83 -4.21 -21.60
N ALA A 37 5.91 -2.88 -21.69
CA ALA A 37 6.61 -2.20 -22.78
C ALA A 37 8.13 -2.10 -22.53
N SER A 38 8.57 -2.20 -21.27
CA SER A 38 10.00 -2.17 -20.89
C SER A 38 10.23 -2.84 -19.53
N GLY A 39 11.50 -3.02 -19.15
CA GLY A 39 11.89 -3.49 -17.81
C GLY A 39 11.97 -2.40 -16.74
N HIS A 40 11.53 -1.17 -17.04
CA HIS A 40 11.54 -0.07 -16.06
C HIS A 40 10.45 -0.29 -15.00
N SER A 41 10.78 0.08 -13.76
CA SER A 41 9.85 0.08 -12.64
C SER A 41 9.76 1.48 -12.06
N GLU A 42 8.54 1.92 -11.76
CA GLU A 42 8.25 3.23 -11.20
C GLU A 42 7.75 3.06 -9.77
N ALA A 43 8.60 3.42 -8.80
CA ALA A 43 8.26 3.35 -7.39
C ALA A 43 7.41 4.56 -7.00
N LEU A 44 6.08 4.39 -7.01
CA LEU A 44 5.15 5.42 -6.57
C LEU A 44 5.26 5.61 -5.04
N THR A 45 5.55 6.83 -4.61
CA THR A 45 5.66 7.20 -3.20
C THR A 45 5.06 8.59 -2.98
N PRO A 46 4.42 8.85 -1.82
CA PRO A 46 4.03 10.19 -1.43
C PRO A 46 5.21 11.17 -1.50
N SER A 47 4.93 12.37 -1.99
CA SER A 47 5.90 13.47 -2.03
C SER A 47 5.50 14.54 -1.01
N VAL A 48 6.49 15.08 -0.30
CA VAL A 48 6.31 16.16 0.67
C VAL A 48 7.28 17.29 0.37
N ARG A 49 7.02 18.50 0.91
CA ARG A 49 7.95 19.62 0.77
C ARG A 49 9.24 19.36 1.58
N HIS A 50 10.36 19.85 1.06
CA HIS A 50 11.62 19.89 1.80
C HIS A 50 11.55 20.87 2.99
N GLY A 51 12.39 20.65 4.00
CA GLY A 51 12.55 21.54 5.16
C GLY A 51 11.54 21.32 6.28
N ASP A 52 10.69 20.29 6.19
CA ASP A 52 9.77 19.85 7.25
C ASP A 52 10.04 18.39 7.60
N ASP A 53 11.11 18.16 8.38
CA ASP A 53 11.60 16.82 8.70
C ASP A 53 10.59 16.03 9.53
N ARG A 54 9.86 16.70 10.43
CA ARG A 54 8.82 16.06 11.24
C ARG A 54 7.69 15.56 10.36
N TRP A 55 7.23 16.35 9.39
CA TRP A 55 6.19 15.90 8.46
C TRP A 55 6.68 14.77 7.56
N PHE A 56 7.92 14.85 7.09
CA PHE A 56 8.55 13.78 6.32
C PHE A 56 8.56 12.46 7.11
N ASP A 57 8.98 12.49 8.38
CA ASP A 57 9.01 11.30 9.24
C ASP A 57 7.62 10.71 9.44
N ILE A 58 6.62 11.55 9.72
CA ILE A 58 5.23 11.10 9.85
C ILE A 58 4.76 10.38 8.58
N VAL A 59 4.93 10.99 7.40
CA VAL A 59 4.48 10.41 6.13
C VAL A 59 5.22 9.10 5.82
N LYS A 60 6.54 9.07 6.03
CA LYS A 60 7.36 7.87 5.85
C LYS A 60 6.85 6.71 6.71
N TRP A 61 6.56 6.95 7.98
CA TRP A 61 6.13 5.92 8.91
C TRP A 61 4.67 5.48 8.70
N VAL A 62 3.78 6.40 8.30
CA VAL A 62 2.40 6.07 7.92
C VAL A 62 2.34 5.07 6.77
N ILE A 63 3.26 5.15 5.79
CA ILE A 63 3.36 4.17 4.70
C ILE A 63 3.83 2.81 5.20
N GLN A 64 4.74 2.78 6.17
CA GLN A 64 5.30 1.54 6.72
C GLN A 64 4.31 0.76 7.58
N VAL A 65 3.35 1.43 8.22
CA VAL A 65 2.35 0.77 9.09
C VAL A 65 1.59 -0.37 8.40
N PRO A 66 0.90 -0.15 7.26
CA PRO A 66 0.17 -1.23 6.61
C PRO A 66 1.10 -2.35 6.11
N ILE A 67 2.33 -2.04 5.71
CA ILE A 67 3.32 -3.03 5.25
C ILE A 67 3.77 -3.92 6.41
N ALA A 68 4.13 -3.32 7.55
CA ALA A 68 4.52 -4.04 8.75
C ALA A 68 3.35 -4.86 9.33
N ALA A 69 2.13 -4.31 9.31
CA ALA A 69 0.94 -5.05 9.71
C ALA A 69 0.73 -6.31 8.86
N GLU A 70 0.90 -6.23 7.54
CA GLU A 70 0.77 -7.39 6.65
C GLU A 70 1.85 -8.44 6.95
N ASP A 71 3.09 -8.00 7.17
CA ASP A 71 4.20 -8.89 7.53
C ASP A 71 3.94 -9.61 8.87
N MET A 72 3.42 -8.90 9.87
CA MET A 72 3.07 -9.44 11.19
C MET A 72 1.74 -10.23 11.20
N GLY A 73 1.01 -10.29 10.09
CA GLY A 73 -0.30 -10.97 10.03
C GLY A 73 -1.41 -10.23 10.80
N ILE A 74 -1.22 -8.94 11.06
CA ILE A 74 -2.22 -8.08 11.69
C ILE A 74 -3.16 -7.56 10.59
N THR A 75 -4.46 -7.72 10.78
CA THR A 75 -5.52 -7.32 9.85
C THR A 75 -6.46 -6.34 10.52
N GLN A 76 -7.31 -5.68 9.74
CA GLN A 76 -8.39 -4.86 10.30
C GLN A 76 -9.29 -5.64 11.26
N ALA A 77 -9.48 -6.94 11.00
CA ALA A 77 -10.35 -7.81 11.78
C ALA A 77 -9.73 -8.26 13.11
N ASN A 78 -8.42 -8.50 13.18
CA ASN A 78 -7.76 -9.05 14.37
C ASN A 78 -6.98 -8.02 15.20
N VAL A 79 -6.86 -6.77 14.74
CA VAL A 79 -6.01 -5.76 15.39
C VAL A 79 -6.35 -5.51 16.85
N ASP A 80 -7.63 -5.63 17.24
CA ASP A 80 -8.06 -5.47 18.64
C ASP A 80 -7.58 -6.62 19.52
N ASP A 81 -7.56 -7.85 18.99
CA ASP A 81 -7.05 -9.02 19.70
C ASP A 81 -5.53 -8.98 19.80
N MET A 82 -4.85 -8.46 18.78
CA MET A 82 -3.40 -8.30 18.74
C MET A 82 -2.87 -7.32 19.80
N LEU A 83 -3.72 -6.46 20.40
CA LEU A 83 -3.35 -5.65 21.56
C LEU A 83 -2.95 -6.50 22.78
N LYS A 84 -3.34 -7.77 22.83
CA LYS A 84 -3.02 -8.72 23.91
C LYS A 84 -1.83 -9.61 23.59
N SER A 85 -1.15 -9.39 22.46
CA SER A 85 -0.01 -10.20 22.02
C SER A 85 1.16 -10.07 22.99
N ASP A 86 1.80 -11.20 23.31
CA ASP A 86 3.05 -11.24 24.09
C ASP A 86 4.30 -10.98 23.21
N ASP A 87 4.13 -10.82 21.89
CA ASP A 87 5.23 -10.47 20.99
C ASP A 87 5.60 -8.98 21.18
N PRO A 88 6.83 -8.68 21.67
CA PRO A 88 7.24 -7.30 21.92
C PRO A 88 7.22 -6.43 20.66
N ARG A 89 7.40 -7.03 19.46
CA ARG A 89 7.33 -6.31 18.19
C ARG A 89 5.91 -5.80 17.92
N ILE A 90 4.91 -6.62 18.22
CA ILE A 90 3.49 -6.26 18.06
C ILE A 90 3.09 -5.25 19.14
N ALA A 91 3.55 -5.44 20.38
CA ALA A 91 3.27 -4.51 21.48
C ALA A 91 3.81 -3.09 21.19
N ARG A 92 5.05 -3.01 20.71
CA ARG A 92 5.70 -1.76 20.30
C ARG A 92 5.08 -1.13 19.05
N PHE A 93 4.66 -1.96 18.09
CA PHE A 93 3.97 -1.52 16.88
C PHE A 93 2.59 -0.93 17.17
N LEU A 94 1.76 -1.61 17.98
CA LEU A 94 0.39 -1.16 18.29
C LEU A 94 0.32 -0.09 19.39
N GLY A 95 1.44 0.21 20.04
CA GLY A 95 1.55 1.24 21.08
C GLY A 95 1.03 0.79 22.45
N THR A 96 0.98 -0.52 22.72
CA THR A 96 0.78 -1.02 24.09
C THR A 96 2.07 -0.90 24.90
N GLU A 97 3.21 -0.95 24.23
CA GLU A 97 4.49 -0.47 24.74
C GLU A 97 4.80 0.91 24.13
N PRO A 98 4.97 1.97 24.94
CA PRO A 98 5.10 3.34 24.45
C PRO A 98 6.49 3.63 23.86
N GLY A 99 6.56 4.60 22.95
CA GLY A 99 7.82 5.19 22.48
C GLY A 99 7.72 5.73 21.05
N ASN A 100 7.08 4.95 20.17
CA ASN A 100 6.96 5.29 18.75
C ASN A 100 6.07 6.50 18.50
N GLY A 101 4.91 6.59 19.19
CA GLY A 101 4.01 7.73 19.05
C GLY A 101 4.69 9.02 19.51
N LYS A 102 5.25 9.02 20.73
CA LYS A 102 5.98 10.16 21.27
C LYS A 102 7.16 10.59 20.39
N ALA A 103 7.92 9.65 19.82
CA ALA A 103 9.02 9.97 18.91
C ALA A 103 8.57 10.74 17.66
N LEU A 104 7.36 10.44 17.15
CA LEU A 104 6.73 11.16 16.03
C LEU A 104 5.91 12.39 16.48
N GLY A 105 5.76 12.58 17.79
CA GLY A 105 4.88 13.57 18.39
C GLY A 105 3.40 13.32 18.06
N LEU A 106 3.00 12.05 18.06
CA LEU A 106 1.64 11.53 17.87
C LEU A 106 1.17 10.75 19.12
N ASP A 107 -0.09 10.36 19.13
CA ASP A 107 -0.62 9.39 20.10
C ASP A 107 0.06 8.02 19.92
N GLU A 108 0.31 7.27 21.00
CA GLU A 108 0.98 5.95 20.91
C GLU A 108 0.18 4.96 20.06
N ARG A 109 -1.15 5.10 19.97
CA ARG A 109 -2.01 4.22 19.16
C ARG A 109 -2.10 4.63 17.69
N TRP A 110 -1.25 5.53 17.20
CA TRP A 110 -1.31 6.01 15.82
C TRP A 110 -1.28 4.88 14.78
N ALA A 111 -0.39 3.90 14.94
CA ALA A 111 -0.28 2.75 14.03
C ALA A 111 -1.48 1.80 14.16
N TYR A 112 -1.91 1.50 15.40
CA TYR A 112 -3.15 0.77 15.67
C TYR A 112 -4.35 1.41 14.95
N ASN A 113 -4.50 2.73 15.05
CA ASN A 113 -5.61 3.47 14.44
C ASN A 113 -5.61 3.38 12.91
N ILE A 114 -4.43 3.36 12.28
CA ILE A 114 -4.29 3.17 10.83
C ILE A 114 -4.77 1.77 10.43
N VAL A 115 -4.26 0.73 11.10
CA VAL A 115 -4.66 -0.66 10.80
C VAL A 115 -6.14 -0.88 11.10
N LYS A 116 -6.67 -0.27 12.16
CA LYS A 116 -8.09 -0.36 12.51
C LYS A 116 -9.00 0.27 11.44
N GLN A 117 -8.58 1.37 10.84
CA GLN A 117 -9.38 2.09 9.84
C GLN A 117 -9.19 1.56 8.42
N LEU A 118 -7.98 1.19 8.05
CA LEU A 118 -7.61 0.86 6.68
C LEU A 118 -7.22 -0.61 6.49
N GLY A 119 -6.92 -1.34 7.57
CA GLY A 119 -6.29 -2.66 7.47
C GLY A 119 -4.82 -2.57 7.06
N ASN A 120 -4.25 -3.74 6.78
CA ASN A 120 -2.88 -3.87 6.32
C ASN A 120 -2.73 -3.61 4.80
N TYR A 121 -1.49 -3.67 4.31
CA TYR A 121 -1.17 -3.37 2.92
C TYR A 121 -1.87 -4.31 1.94
N GLY A 122 -1.94 -5.61 2.25
CA GLY A 122 -2.66 -6.59 1.44
C GLY A 122 -4.16 -6.28 1.36
N GLU A 123 -4.80 -5.95 2.49
CA GLU A 123 -6.22 -5.57 2.53
C GLU A 123 -6.50 -4.29 1.73
N ILE A 124 -5.61 -3.30 1.83
CA ILE A 124 -5.67 -2.05 1.05
C ILE A 124 -5.50 -2.37 -0.44
N PHE A 125 -4.51 -3.17 -0.81
CA PHE A 125 -4.23 -3.50 -2.20
C PHE A 125 -5.41 -4.24 -2.83
N GLU A 126 -5.86 -5.33 -2.21
CA GLU A 126 -6.87 -6.21 -2.79
C GLU A 126 -8.19 -5.51 -3.07
N ARG A 127 -8.65 -4.63 -2.15
CA ARG A 127 -9.93 -3.92 -2.34
C ARG A 127 -9.85 -2.79 -3.37
N ASN A 128 -8.70 -2.13 -3.50
CA ASN A 128 -8.59 -0.92 -4.33
C ASN A 128 -8.11 -1.24 -5.74
N VAL A 129 -7.11 -2.09 -5.89
CA VAL A 129 -6.44 -2.35 -7.18
C VAL A 129 -6.27 -3.84 -7.49
N GLY A 130 -6.35 -4.71 -6.48
CA GLY A 130 -6.14 -6.14 -6.62
C GLY A 130 -7.36 -6.90 -7.15
N LYS A 131 -7.45 -8.18 -6.80
CA LYS A 131 -8.44 -9.13 -7.36
C LYS A 131 -9.87 -8.79 -6.96
N ASN A 132 -10.06 -8.11 -5.84
CA ASN A 132 -11.37 -7.68 -5.37
C ASN A 132 -11.80 -6.32 -5.95
N SER A 133 -10.95 -5.69 -6.75
CA SER A 133 -11.28 -4.45 -7.47
C SER A 133 -11.65 -4.70 -8.94
N PRO A 134 -12.24 -3.72 -9.66
CA PRO A 134 -12.38 -3.77 -11.11
C PRO A 134 -11.04 -3.82 -11.88
N MET A 135 -9.93 -3.40 -11.28
CA MET A 135 -8.62 -3.33 -11.94
C MET A 135 -7.94 -4.71 -12.05
N LYS A 136 -8.25 -5.64 -11.13
CA LYS A 136 -7.76 -7.03 -11.14
C LYS A 136 -6.23 -7.13 -11.25
N LEU A 137 -5.49 -6.22 -10.62
CA LEU A 137 -4.03 -6.28 -10.65
C LEU A 137 -3.52 -7.43 -9.80
N GLU A 138 -2.54 -8.16 -10.32
CA GLU A 138 -1.71 -9.03 -9.49
C GLU A 138 -0.73 -8.17 -8.67
N ARG A 139 -0.38 -8.63 -7.47
CA ARG A 139 0.54 -7.90 -6.58
C ARG A 139 1.89 -7.61 -7.23
N GLY A 140 2.45 -8.56 -7.98
CA GLY A 140 3.73 -8.39 -8.66
C GLY A 140 4.85 -7.93 -7.70
N MET A 141 5.54 -6.85 -8.04
CA MET A 141 6.57 -6.24 -7.18
C MET A 141 6.02 -5.69 -5.86
N ASN A 142 4.71 -5.47 -5.73
CA ASN A 142 4.06 -4.99 -4.50
C ASN A 142 3.81 -6.12 -3.47
N ARG A 143 4.23 -7.36 -3.72
CA ARG A 143 4.26 -8.40 -2.67
C ARG A 143 5.24 -8.00 -1.57
N LEU A 144 5.08 -8.58 -0.38
CA LEU A 144 6.10 -8.50 0.66
C LEU A 144 7.42 -9.06 0.14
N TYR A 145 8.54 -8.54 0.65
CA TYR A 145 9.88 -9.00 0.28
C TYR A 145 10.05 -10.51 0.49
N ARG A 146 9.53 -11.05 1.60
CA ARG A 146 9.56 -12.49 1.90
C ARG A 146 8.82 -13.36 0.86
N ASP A 147 7.89 -12.76 0.12
CA ASP A 147 7.09 -13.39 -0.93
C ASP A 147 7.60 -13.03 -2.33
N GLY A 148 8.87 -12.62 -2.44
CA GLY A 148 9.53 -12.29 -3.71
C GLY A 148 9.02 -10.98 -4.33
N GLY A 149 8.57 -10.03 -3.51
CA GLY A 149 8.29 -8.65 -3.92
C GLY A 149 9.31 -7.65 -3.37
N LEU A 150 8.94 -6.38 -3.33
CA LEU A 150 9.79 -5.26 -2.93
C LEU A 150 9.25 -4.51 -1.70
N MET A 151 8.07 -4.85 -1.20
CA MET A 151 7.53 -4.24 0.02
C MET A 151 8.28 -4.78 1.23
N TYR A 152 9.22 -3.98 1.72
CA TYR A 152 10.08 -4.32 2.85
C TYR A 152 9.62 -3.58 4.11
N PRO A 153 9.17 -4.28 5.17
CA PRO A 153 8.72 -3.65 6.39
C PRO A 153 9.90 -3.08 7.18
N TYR A 154 9.81 -1.82 7.60
CA TYR A 154 10.73 -1.26 8.58
C TYR A 154 10.39 -1.74 9.98
N VAL A 155 11.40 -1.76 10.85
CA VAL A 155 11.24 -2.23 12.23
C VAL A 155 10.79 -1.09 13.14
N PHE A 156 9.75 -1.33 13.93
CA PHE A 156 9.19 -0.37 14.89
C PHE A 156 9.79 -0.66 16.27
N ASN A 157 10.84 0.08 16.66
CA ASN A 157 11.64 -0.17 17.86
C ASN A 157 11.72 1.07 18.75
#